data_AF-A0A4P6KXB1-F1
#
_entry.id   AF-A0A4P6KXB1-F1
#
_cell.length_a   1.000
_cell.length_b   1.000
_cell.length_c   1.000
_cell.angle_alpha   90.00
_cell.angle_beta   90.00
_cell.angle_gamma   90.00
#
_symmetry.space_group_name_H-M   'P 1'
#
loop_
_entity.id
_entity.type
_entity.pdbx_description
1 polymer ?
#
loop_
_entity_poly.entity_id
_entity_poly.type
_entity_poly.pdbx_seq_one_letter_code
_entity_poly.pdbx_strand_id
1 'polypeptide(L)'
;MNTLPIALFTLMFTSASLSQAHTGEATVLTCDATPAGLSNANAKAIDRALENRLAAALGPKWIDVDTRSGKITVEPKAMANLAEIASCAAVVDVESSCSMYFDPEFSTTLGVFTSLPKKAPLRRQFDDALKALPDGKKKAAALSCMKLVAAK
;
A
#
# COMPACT_ATOMS: atom_id res chain seq x y z
N MET A 1 13.92 62.59 38.52
CA MET A 1 12.80 61.90 39.20
C MET A 1 12.24 60.92 38.18
N ASN A 2 12.66 59.65 38.28
CA ASN A 2 11.87 58.52 38.81
C ASN A 2 10.67 58.20 37.89
N THR A 3 10.43 56.99 37.37
CA THR A 3 10.80 55.63 37.80
C THR A 3 10.36 54.65 36.69
N LEU A 4 11.17 53.63 36.39
CA LEU A 4 10.75 52.34 35.82
C LEU A 4 9.93 51.56 36.89
N PRO A 5 9.08 50.54 36.58
CA PRO A 5 9.63 49.20 36.28
C PRO A 5 8.76 48.13 35.54
N ILE A 6 9.46 47.06 35.08
CA ILE A 6 9.11 45.61 35.04
C ILE A 6 7.93 45.18 34.10
N ALA A 7 8.22 44.63 32.91
CA ALA A 7 8.55 43.22 32.58
C ALA A 7 7.39 42.23 32.70
N LEU A 8 6.95 41.67 31.56
CA LEU A 8 6.33 40.35 31.52
C LEU A 8 6.92 39.52 30.38
N PHE A 9 7.32 38.33 30.79
CA PHE A 9 8.02 37.26 30.08
C PHE A 9 7.01 36.47 29.24
N THR A 10 7.30 36.20 27.97
CA THR A 10 6.65 35.07 27.28
C THR A 10 7.65 34.42 26.33
N LEU A 11 8.29 33.36 26.85
CA LEU A 11 8.96 32.33 26.07
C LEU A 11 7.93 31.69 25.12
N MET A 12 8.03 31.95 23.82
CA MET A 12 7.45 31.04 22.83
C MET A 12 8.48 29.98 22.50
N PHE A 13 8.24 28.77 22.99
CA PHE A 13 8.85 27.54 22.52
C PHE A 13 8.54 27.41 21.02
N THR A 14 9.50 27.71 20.16
CA THR A 14 9.45 27.25 18.77
C THR A 14 9.76 25.76 18.75
N SER A 15 8.72 24.95 18.85
CA SER A 15 8.73 23.54 18.48
C SER A 15 8.98 23.46 16.97
N ALA A 16 10.24 23.51 16.55
CA ALA A 16 10.61 23.05 15.22
C ALA A 16 10.42 21.53 15.23
N SER A 17 9.19 21.09 14.97
CA SER A 17 8.89 19.71 14.67
C SER A 17 9.77 19.32 13.48
N LEU A 18 10.73 18.46 13.77
CA LEU A 18 11.59 17.76 12.83
C LEU A 18 10.70 17.02 11.83
N SER A 19 10.22 17.74 10.82
CA SER A 19 9.67 17.12 9.62
C SER A 19 10.87 16.57 8.89
N GLN A 20 11.25 15.34 9.23
CA GLN A 20 12.04 14.50 8.35
C GLN A 20 11.26 14.42 7.04
N ALA A 21 11.60 15.31 6.12
CA ALA A 21 11.33 15.12 4.72
C ALA A 21 11.96 13.78 4.36
N HIS A 22 11.14 12.74 4.28
CA HIS A 22 11.50 11.54 3.55
C HIS A 22 11.65 12.00 2.11
N THR A 23 12.87 12.34 1.73
CA THR A 23 13.33 12.53 0.36
C THR A 23 12.97 11.27 -0.43
N GLY A 24 11.75 11.23 -0.96
CA GLY A 24 11.54 11.66 -2.34
C GLY A 24 12.41 11.01 -3.39
N GLU A 25 12.86 9.77 -3.22
CA GLU A 25 13.17 8.95 -4.37
C GLU A 25 11.82 8.45 -4.90
N ALA A 26 11.23 9.22 -5.81
CA ALA A 26 10.10 8.76 -6.60
C ALA A 26 10.62 7.65 -7.52
N THR A 27 10.77 6.44 -6.97
CA THR A 27 11.02 5.24 -7.76
C THR A 27 9.84 5.12 -8.70
N VAL A 28 10.05 5.44 -9.97
CA VAL A 28 9.04 5.27 -11.02
C VAL A 28 8.73 3.79 -11.05
N LEU A 29 7.55 3.40 -10.58
CA LEU A 29 7.14 2.00 -10.56
C LEU A 29 6.93 1.55 -12.02
N THR A 30 7.87 0.81 -12.57
CA THR A 30 7.73 0.19 -13.87
C THR A 30 6.92 -1.09 -13.72
N CYS A 31 5.68 -1.03 -14.18
CA CYS A 31 4.71 -2.12 -14.08
C CYS A 31 4.69 -3.06 -15.28
N ASP A 32 5.59 -2.83 -16.22
CA ASP A 32 5.67 -3.61 -17.43
C ASP A 32 6.63 -4.77 -17.20
N ALA A 33 6.07 -5.98 -17.19
CA ALA A 33 6.87 -7.19 -17.32
C ALA A 33 7.59 -7.14 -18.67
N THR A 34 8.92 -7.24 -18.67
CA THR A 34 9.69 -7.32 -19.92
C THR A 34 9.69 -8.76 -20.44
N PRO A 35 9.94 -9.00 -21.74
CA PRO A 35 10.13 -10.35 -22.27
C PRO A 35 11.28 -11.13 -21.60
N ALA A 36 12.22 -10.44 -20.94
CA ALA A 36 13.31 -11.02 -20.16
C ALA A 36 12.94 -11.29 -18.69
N GLY A 37 11.66 -11.15 -18.33
CA GLY A 37 11.15 -11.26 -16.97
C GLY A 37 11.20 -9.94 -16.20
N LEU A 38 10.91 -10.02 -14.90
CA LEU A 38 11.02 -8.90 -13.97
C LEU A 38 12.47 -8.73 -13.53
N SER A 39 13.04 -7.53 -13.67
CA SER A 39 14.34 -7.26 -13.06
C SER A 39 14.21 -7.33 -11.53
N ASN A 40 15.23 -7.85 -10.84
CA ASN A 40 15.26 -7.87 -9.37
C ASN A 40 15.10 -6.47 -8.74
N ALA A 41 15.50 -5.42 -9.46
CA ALA A 41 15.30 -4.04 -9.03
C ALA A 41 13.82 -3.62 -9.08
N ASN A 42 13.09 -4.04 -10.12
CA ASN A 42 11.66 -3.76 -10.28
C ASN A 42 10.83 -4.52 -9.24
N ALA A 43 11.15 -5.78 -8.97
CA ALA A 43 10.53 -6.57 -7.89
C ALA A 43 10.65 -5.85 -6.54
N LYS A 44 11.88 -5.49 -6.15
CA LYS A 44 12.16 -4.78 -4.90
C LYS A 44 11.50 -3.39 -4.82
N ALA A 45 11.27 -2.73 -5.95
CA ALA A 45 10.56 -1.46 -5.99
C ALA A 45 9.06 -1.65 -5.74
N ILE A 46 8.46 -2.68 -6.35
CA ILE A 46 7.06 -3.06 -6.13
C ILE A 46 6.86 -3.49 -4.66
N ASP A 47 7.74 -4.34 -4.12
CA ASP A 47 7.68 -4.80 -2.72
C ASP A 47 7.68 -3.62 -1.76
N ARG A 48 8.67 -2.72 -1.89
CA ARG A 48 8.78 -1.53 -1.04
C ARG A 48 7.60 -0.59 -1.19
N ALA A 49 7.08 -0.42 -2.41
CA ALA A 49 5.90 0.42 -2.62
C ALA A 49 4.66 -0.18 -1.94
N LEU A 50 4.46 -1.50 -2.02
CA LEU A 50 3.37 -2.20 -1.33
C LEU A 50 3.51 -2.06 0.19
N GLU A 51 4.68 -2.40 0.75
CA GLU A 51 4.95 -2.31 2.18
C GLU A 51 4.70 -0.90 2.73
N ASN A 52 5.25 0.12 2.07
CA ASN A 52 5.09 1.51 2.50
C ASN A 52 3.63 1.97 2.45
N ARG A 53 2.88 1.58 1.41
CA ARG A 53 1.48 1.97 1.27
C ARG A 53 0.57 1.23 2.22
N LEU A 54 0.84 -0.04 2.48
CA LEU A 54 0.13 -0.82 3.49
C LEU A 54 0.41 -0.28 4.89
N ALA A 55 1.66 0.02 5.22
CA ALA A 55 2.01 0.64 6.48
C ALA A 55 1.39 2.03 6.66
N ALA A 56 1.32 2.85 5.61
CA ALA A 56 0.66 4.14 5.64
C ALA A 56 -0.87 4.04 5.80
N ALA A 57 -1.49 3.04 5.16
CA ALA A 57 -2.94 2.87 5.16
C ALA A 57 -3.48 2.14 6.41
N LEU A 58 -2.72 1.18 6.94
CA LEU A 58 -3.17 0.24 7.97
C LEU A 58 -2.31 0.32 9.25
N GLY A 59 -1.24 1.10 9.24
CA GLY A 59 -0.27 1.22 10.33
C GLY A 59 0.91 0.25 10.21
N PRO A 60 1.97 0.43 11.00
CA PRO A 60 3.22 -0.33 10.90
C PRO A 60 3.08 -1.84 11.20
N LYS A 61 1.95 -2.26 11.78
CA LYS A 61 1.62 -3.66 12.07
C LYS A 61 0.53 -4.21 11.14
N TRP A 62 0.51 -3.73 9.90
CA TRP A 62 -0.50 -4.11 8.91
C TRP A 62 -0.51 -5.62 8.60
N ILE A 63 0.60 -6.34 8.81
CA ILE A 63 0.67 -7.80 8.64
C ILE A 63 -0.23 -8.53 9.64
N ASP A 64 -0.48 -7.94 10.83
CA ASP A 64 -1.37 -8.51 11.85
C ASP A 64 -2.87 -8.32 11.53
N VAL A 65 -3.18 -7.62 10.42
CA VAL A 65 -4.57 -7.34 9.98
C VAL A 65 -5.31 -8.62 9.59
N ASP A 66 -4.56 -9.71 9.35
CA ASP A 66 -5.05 -11.03 8.94
C ASP A 66 -6.05 -11.69 9.91
N THR A 67 -6.21 -11.18 11.14
CA THR A 67 -6.98 -11.91 12.18
C THR A 67 -7.98 -11.13 13.04
N ARG A 68 -7.96 -9.79 13.10
CA ARG A 68 -8.61 -9.10 14.25
C ARG A 68 -9.71 -8.09 13.99
N SER A 69 -9.96 -7.61 12.77
CA SER A 69 -10.84 -6.45 12.66
C SER A 69 -11.55 -6.35 11.32
N GLY A 70 -12.69 -7.03 11.25
CA GLY A 70 -13.74 -6.78 10.25
C GLY A 70 -14.37 -5.38 10.32
N LYS A 71 -13.63 -4.36 10.79
CA LYS A 71 -14.02 -2.95 10.89
C LYS A 71 -12.94 -2.00 10.37
N ILE A 72 -11.77 -2.48 9.94
CA ILE A 72 -10.76 -1.59 9.36
C ILE A 72 -11.31 -1.02 8.05
N THR A 73 -11.27 0.30 7.95
CA THR A 73 -11.61 1.06 6.76
C THR A 73 -10.41 1.90 6.40
N VAL A 74 -9.98 1.78 5.15
CA VAL A 74 -8.90 2.57 4.57
C VAL A 74 -9.53 3.73 3.79
N GLU A 75 -8.89 4.88 3.80
CA GLU A 75 -9.32 6.02 3.00
C GLU A 75 -9.40 5.62 1.50
N PRO A 76 -10.48 5.98 0.77
CA PRO A 76 -10.65 5.58 -0.63
C PRO A 76 -9.45 5.90 -1.52
N LYS A 77 -8.80 7.06 -1.30
CA LYS A 77 -7.60 7.46 -2.06
C LYS A 77 -6.40 6.56 -1.77
N ALA A 78 -6.20 6.17 -0.51
CA ALA A 78 -5.14 5.23 -0.13
C ALA A 78 -5.40 3.84 -0.71
N MET A 79 -6.66 3.38 -0.70
CA MET A 79 -7.04 2.10 -1.30
C MET A 79 -6.89 2.10 -2.83
N ALA A 80 -7.24 3.19 -3.51
CA ALA A 80 -7.03 3.33 -4.95
C ALA A 80 -5.53 3.26 -5.31
N ASN A 81 -4.66 3.89 -4.52
CA ASN A 81 -3.22 3.81 -4.71
C ASN A 81 -2.69 2.38 -4.49
N LEU A 82 -3.17 1.70 -3.45
CA LEU A 82 -2.85 0.29 -3.21
C LEU A 82 -3.30 -0.60 -4.39
N ALA A 83 -4.50 -0.39 -4.91
CA ALA A 83 -5.04 -1.13 -6.05
C ALA A 83 -4.21 -0.91 -7.33
N GLU A 84 -3.71 0.30 -7.56
CA GLU A 84 -2.84 0.61 -8.69
C GLU A 84 -1.51 -0.15 -8.62
N ILE A 85 -0.86 -0.14 -7.45
CA ILE A 85 0.39 -0.87 -7.21
C ILE A 85 0.14 -2.38 -7.23
N ALA A 86 -0.96 -2.86 -6.67
CA ALA A 86 -1.33 -4.27 -6.75
C ALA A 86 -1.53 -4.73 -8.20
N SER A 87 -2.13 -3.88 -9.03
CA SER A 87 -2.31 -4.18 -10.45
C SER A 87 -1.00 -4.18 -11.24
N CYS A 88 -0.02 -3.40 -10.78
CA CYS A 88 1.36 -3.45 -11.23
C CYS A 88 2.00 -4.81 -10.90
N ALA A 89 1.92 -5.20 -9.63
CA ALA A 89 2.41 -6.49 -9.13
C ALA A 89 1.75 -7.67 -9.86
N ALA A 90 0.46 -7.58 -10.17
CA ALA A 90 -0.24 -8.65 -10.87
C ALA A 90 0.30 -8.89 -12.29
N VAL A 91 0.67 -7.84 -13.03
CA VAL A 91 1.22 -8.02 -14.39
C VAL A 91 2.50 -8.86 -14.37
N VAL A 92 3.29 -8.74 -13.32
CA VAL A 92 4.55 -9.45 -13.18
C VAL A 92 4.36 -10.85 -12.56
N ASP A 93 3.31 -11.02 -11.77
CA ASP A 93 3.04 -12.25 -11.01
C ASP A 93 2.18 -13.28 -11.79
N VAL A 94 1.50 -12.87 -12.86
CA VAL A 94 0.65 -13.78 -13.66
C VAL A 94 1.44 -14.98 -14.19
N GLU A 95 2.71 -14.80 -14.59
CA GLU A 95 3.56 -15.91 -15.06
C GLU A 95 3.90 -16.91 -13.95
N SER A 96 3.91 -16.46 -12.70
CA SER A 96 4.13 -17.28 -11.51
C SER A 96 2.82 -17.80 -10.90
N SER A 97 1.72 -17.80 -11.66
CA SER A 97 0.37 -18.15 -11.18
C SER A 97 -0.06 -17.35 -9.94
N CYS A 98 0.35 -16.08 -9.89
CA CYS A 98 0.04 -15.15 -8.82
C CYS A 98 0.59 -15.56 -7.44
N SER A 99 1.66 -16.36 -7.42
CA SER A 99 2.24 -16.90 -6.20
C SER A 99 3.13 -15.90 -5.46
N MET A 100 3.74 -14.92 -6.13
CA MET A 100 4.74 -14.05 -5.51
C MET A 100 4.13 -12.96 -4.62
N TYR A 101 2.97 -12.42 -5.01
CA TYR A 101 2.38 -11.27 -4.34
C TYR A 101 1.01 -11.57 -3.74
N PHE A 102 0.20 -12.35 -4.46
CA PHE A 102 -1.20 -12.57 -4.10
C PHE A 102 -1.42 -13.81 -3.26
N ASP A 103 -0.55 -14.81 -3.33
CA ASP A 103 -0.70 -16.03 -2.56
C ASP A 103 -0.31 -15.81 -1.08
N PRO A 104 -1.25 -15.99 -0.13
CA PRO A 104 -0.98 -15.75 1.28
C PRO A 104 0.05 -16.73 1.87
N GLU A 105 0.36 -17.86 1.22
CA GLU A 105 1.41 -18.77 1.65
C GLU A 105 2.82 -18.21 1.40
N PHE A 106 2.98 -17.37 0.38
CA PHE A 106 4.28 -16.89 -0.09
C PHE A 106 4.47 -15.39 0.08
N SER A 107 3.39 -14.63 0.25
CA SER A 107 3.43 -13.17 0.40
C SER A 107 2.47 -12.70 1.47
N THR A 108 2.95 -11.85 2.36
CA THR A 108 2.08 -11.14 3.30
C THR A 108 1.48 -9.87 2.69
N THR A 109 2.06 -9.32 1.62
CA THR A 109 1.69 -8.00 1.07
C THR A 109 0.29 -7.94 0.48
N LEU A 110 0.01 -8.59 -0.65
CA LEU A 110 -1.34 -8.69 -1.20
C LEU A 110 -2.05 -9.96 -0.71
N GLY A 111 -1.29 -10.92 -0.17
CA GLY A 111 -1.80 -12.08 0.57
C GLY A 111 -2.80 -11.72 1.66
N VAL A 112 -2.58 -10.59 2.37
CA VAL A 112 -3.53 -10.10 3.39
C VAL A 112 -4.93 -9.82 2.83
N PHE A 113 -5.08 -9.49 1.53
CA PHE A 113 -6.40 -9.31 0.94
C PHE A 113 -6.98 -10.65 0.50
N THR A 114 -6.15 -11.55 -0.05
CA THR A 114 -6.59 -12.87 -0.54
C THR A 114 -6.96 -13.84 0.58
N SER A 115 -6.33 -13.72 1.75
CA SER A 115 -6.67 -14.46 2.97
C SER A 115 -8.01 -14.05 3.58
N LEU A 116 -8.45 -12.80 3.34
CA LEU A 116 -9.69 -12.28 3.90
C LEU A 116 -10.92 -12.82 3.16
N PRO A 117 -12.02 -13.15 3.88
CA PRO A 117 -13.29 -13.47 3.26
C PRO A 117 -13.78 -12.33 2.35
N LYS A 118 -14.42 -12.65 1.21
CA LYS A 118 -15.00 -11.65 0.28
C LYS A 118 -16.01 -10.68 0.93
N LYS A 119 -16.57 -11.05 2.09
CA LYS A 119 -17.47 -10.20 2.88
C LYS A 119 -16.77 -9.26 3.85
N ALA A 120 -15.47 -9.44 4.09
CA ALA A 120 -14.69 -8.57 4.96
C ALA A 120 -14.64 -7.14 4.37
N PRO A 121 -14.89 -6.08 5.16
CA PRO A 121 -14.92 -4.72 4.65
C PRO A 121 -13.63 -4.30 3.93
N LEU A 122 -12.47 -4.66 4.49
CA LEU A 122 -11.18 -4.36 3.88
C LEU A 122 -11.00 -5.04 2.52
N ARG A 123 -11.40 -6.32 2.40
CA ARG A 123 -11.38 -7.04 1.13
C ARG A 123 -12.32 -6.40 0.11
N ARG A 124 -13.53 -6.00 0.51
CA ARG A 124 -14.48 -5.31 -0.38
C ARG A 124 -13.92 -4.00 -0.90
N GLN A 125 -13.33 -3.17 -0.02
CA GLN A 125 -12.71 -1.91 -0.42
C GLN A 125 -11.61 -2.12 -1.45
N PHE A 126 -10.78 -3.15 -1.26
CA PHE A 126 -9.74 -3.49 -2.22
C PHE A 126 -10.30 -4.01 -3.55
N ASP A 127 -11.27 -4.94 -3.53
CA ASP A 127 -11.93 -5.45 -4.73
C ASP A 127 -12.62 -4.33 -5.52
N ASP A 128 -13.27 -3.39 -4.84
CA ASP A 128 -13.96 -2.26 -5.47
C ASP A 128 -12.97 -1.22 -6.02
N ALA A 129 -11.85 -0.99 -5.32
CA ALA A 129 -10.77 -0.16 -5.85
C ALA A 129 -10.15 -0.77 -7.12
N LEU A 130 -9.94 -2.09 -7.16
CA LEU A 130 -9.48 -2.78 -8.38
C LEU A 130 -10.49 -2.65 -9.53
N LYS A 131 -11.79 -2.78 -9.25
CA LYS A 131 -12.84 -2.61 -10.28
C LYS A 131 -12.93 -1.18 -10.80
N ALA A 132 -12.61 -0.19 -9.97
CA ALA A 132 -12.63 1.23 -10.32
C ALA A 132 -11.44 1.68 -11.18
N LEU A 133 -10.39 0.85 -11.32
CA LEU A 133 -9.27 1.16 -12.20
C LEU A 133 -9.71 1.25 -13.67
N PRO A 134 -9.00 2.05 -14.50
CA PRO A 134 -9.19 2.05 -15.95
C PRO A 134 -9.04 0.64 -16.53
N ASP A 135 -9.85 0.30 -17.53
CA ASP A 135 -9.74 -0.98 -18.21
C ASP A 135 -8.40 -1.11 -18.93
N GLY A 136 -7.76 -2.29 -18.81
CA GLY A 136 -6.46 -2.55 -19.40
C GLY A 136 -5.76 -3.77 -18.78
N LYS A 137 -4.54 -4.06 -19.27
CA LYS A 137 -3.74 -5.24 -18.88
C LYS A 137 -3.54 -5.34 -17.37
N LYS A 138 -3.26 -4.22 -16.69
CA LYS A 138 -3.02 -4.18 -15.23
C LYS A 138 -4.24 -4.60 -14.43
N LYS A 139 -5.40 -4.01 -14.71
CA LYS A 139 -6.68 -4.36 -14.07
C LYS A 139 -7.04 -5.82 -14.33
N ALA A 140 -6.93 -6.28 -15.58
CA ALA A 140 -7.24 -7.65 -15.95
C ALA A 140 -6.35 -8.66 -15.21
N ALA A 141 -5.03 -8.39 -15.12
CA ALA A 141 -4.10 -9.21 -14.36
C ALA A 141 -4.46 -9.27 -12.87
N ALA A 142 -4.75 -8.11 -12.25
CA ALA A 142 -5.10 -8.04 -10.83
C ALA A 142 -6.36 -8.84 -10.51
N LEU A 143 -7.43 -8.64 -11.29
CA LEU A 143 -8.68 -9.38 -11.12
C LEU A 143 -8.48 -10.88 -11.35
N SER A 144 -7.63 -11.27 -12.30
CA SER A 144 -7.27 -12.67 -12.53
C SER A 144 -6.54 -13.27 -11.32
N CYS A 145 -5.54 -12.57 -10.77
CA CYS A 145 -4.81 -13.04 -9.59
C CYS A 145 -5.70 -13.15 -8.35
N MET A 146 -6.55 -12.15 -8.08
CA MET A 146 -7.51 -12.22 -6.98
C MET A 146 -8.48 -13.40 -7.13
N LYS A 147 -8.89 -13.73 -8.36
CA LYS A 147 -9.77 -14.87 -8.64
C LYS A 147 -9.05 -16.20 -8.50
N LEU A 148 -7.81 -16.29 -9.01
CA LEU A 148 -7.01 -17.51 -9.01
C LEU A 148 -6.65 -17.94 -7.59
N VAL A 149 -6.17 -17.01 -6.77
CA VAL A 149 -5.78 -17.31 -5.38
C VAL A 149 -7.00 -17.52 -4.49
N ALA A 150 -8.08 -16.73 -4.64
CA ALA A 150 -9.29 -16.93 -3.84
C ALA A 150 -10.10 -18.20 -4.20
N ALA A 151 -9.65 -18.97 -5.20
CA ALA A 151 -10.21 -20.27 -5.55
C ALA A 151 -9.40 -21.44 -4.99
N LYS A 152 -8.22 -21.19 -4.40
CA LYS A 152 -7.44 -22.16 -3.62
C LYS A 152 -8.07 -22.33 -2.25
#